data_AF-A0A929GN46-F1
#
_entry.id   AF-A0A929GN46-F1
#
_cell.length_a   1.000
_cell.length_b   1.000
_cell.length_c   1.000
_cell.angle_alpha   90.00
_cell.angle_beta   90.00
_cell.angle_gamma   90.00
#
_symmetry.space_group_name_H-M   'P 1'
#
loop_
_entity.id
_entity.type
_entity.pdbx_description
1 polymer ?
#
loop_
_entity_poly.entity_id
_entity_poly.type
_entity_poly.pdbx_seq_one_letter_code
_entity_poly.pdbx_strand_id
1 'polypeptide(L)'
;DTDNDGVSDCNDNEINSPCPNNVDVNGVSIDSDNDGTPDCNDPCPDDPNDTCNNCAAGDSDGDGVCDDVDLCPDFDDAIDTDGDGTPDGCDSCPDDRNKIEPGLCGCGNRDSESDRDGDGIIDCNDLEINSPCPANVDADGVSIDTDGDGTPDCDDLCEGFDDSIDVDNDRIPDGCDDNPYCRGDKLVICHENNGRYTTQCVSLQQLSRHASHPNDILDGPCDNTSAREANDLKTGLNNQLNIYPNPIGSNGLWIKFSPRVRTEKFTAVIYSLSGKKLAEEVFETSYNKERYFWDLDNGIRDKGVFILKLNDGNKTYYARLIK
;
A
#
# COMPACT_ATOMS: atom_id res chain seq x y z
N ASP A 1 -39.99 -34.73 59.41
CA ASP A 1 -38.70 -34.58 58.74
C ASP A 1 -39.00 -33.62 57.60
N THR A 2 -38.99 -32.33 57.94
CA THR A 2 -39.52 -31.23 57.13
C THR A 2 -38.53 -30.83 56.05
N ASP A 3 -37.25 -30.88 56.40
CA ASP A 3 -36.07 -30.60 55.57
C ASP A 3 -35.40 -31.87 55.02
N ASN A 4 -35.85 -33.06 55.42
CA ASN A 4 -35.35 -34.37 54.97
C ASN A 4 -33.92 -34.66 55.44
N ASP A 5 -33.57 -34.22 56.65
CA ASP A 5 -32.27 -34.43 57.28
C ASP A 5 -32.14 -35.82 57.95
N GLY A 6 -33.22 -36.60 57.97
CA GLY A 6 -33.29 -37.91 58.58
C GLY A 6 -33.75 -37.91 60.05
N VAL A 7 -34.06 -36.74 60.61
CA VAL A 7 -34.59 -36.53 61.96
C VAL A 7 -36.06 -36.12 61.88
N SER A 8 -36.90 -36.73 62.71
CA SER A 8 -38.32 -36.38 62.73
C SER A 8 -38.53 -35.02 63.41
N ASP A 9 -39.35 -34.12 62.84
CA ASP A 9 -39.68 -32.77 63.36
C ASP A 9 -39.91 -32.65 64.88
N CYS A 10 -40.40 -33.70 65.56
CA CYS A 10 -40.63 -33.68 67.00
C CYS A 10 -39.37 -33.90 67.86
N ASN A 11 -38.29 -34.39 67.26
CA ASN A 11 -36.97 -34.62 67.86
C ASN A 11 -35.88 -33.77 67.21
N ASP A 12 -36.27 -32.92 66.27
CA ASP A 12 -35.41 -32.08 65.46
C ASP A 12 -35.34 -30.68 66.11
N ASN A 13 -34.13 -30.26 66.43
CA ASN A 13 -33.85 -28.98 67.06
C ASN A 13 -33.64 -27.85 66.03
N GLU A 14 -33.52 -28.17 64.74
CA GLU A 14 -33.37 -27.25 63.62
C GLU A 14 -34.28 -27.67 62.44
N ILE A 15 -35.61 -27.53 62.62
CA ILE A 15 -36.69 -27.95 61.67
C ILE A 15 -36.48 -27.55 60.19
N ASN A 16 -35.64 -26.56 59.92
CA ASN A 16 -35.20 -26.21 58.56
C ASN A 16 -33.69 -25.98 58.58
N SER A 17 -32.94 -27.06 58.78
CA SER A 17 -31.49 -27.06 58.74
C SER A 17 -31.01 -26.41 57.46
N PRO A 18 -30.09 -25.43 57.52
CA PRO A 18 -29.41 -24.92 56.34
C PRO A 18 -28.64 -26.05 55.64
N CYS A 19 -28.24 -27.09 56.38
CA CYS A 19 -27.46 -28.21 55.85
C CYS A 19 -28.04 -29.57 56.23
N PRO A 20 -29.17 -29.95 55.63
CA PRO A 20 -29.91 -31.17 56.01
C PRO A 20 -29.13 -32.46 55.74
N ASN A 21 -28.07 -32.43 54.91
CA ASN A 21 -27.24 -33.61 54.65
C ASN A 21 -26.06 -33.75 55.63
N ASN A 22 -25.86 -32.79 56.53
CA ASN A 22 -24.74 -32.75 57.48
C ASN A 22 -25.21 -32.24 58.85
N VAL A 23 -26.07 -33.04 59.51
CA VAL A 23 -26.65 -32.73 60.82
C VAL A 23 -26.19 -33.71 61.91
N ASP A 24 -26.27 -33.29 63.17
CA ASP A 24 -26.06 -34.14 64.34
C ASP A 24 -27.25 -35.07 64.62
N VAL A 25 -27.18 -35.83 65.73
CA VAL A 25 -28.25 -36.76 66.13
C VAL A 25 -29.58 -36.07 66.48
N ASN A 26 -29.57 -34.75 66.67
CA ASN A 26 -30.74 -33.95 67.00
C ASN A 26 -31.20 -33.08 65.83
N GLY A 27 -30.68 -33.31 64.62
CA GLY A 27 -31.07 -32.58 63.42
C GLY A 27 -30.52 -31.15 63.37
N VAL A 28 -29.41 -30.85 64.06
CA VAL A 28 -28.75 -29.54 63.98
C VAL A 28 -27.56 -29.63 63.03
N SER A 29 -27.44 -28.68 62.11
CA SER A 29 -26.31 -28.57 61.18
C SER A 29 -24.98 -28.57 61.94
N ILE A 30 -24.02 -29.40 61.50
CA ILE A 30 -22.71 -29.49 62.13
C ILE A 30 -21.94 -28.17 61.91
N ASP A 31 -21.37 -27.67 62.99
CA ASP A 31 -20.50 -26.49 63.08
C ASP A 31 -19.29 -26.93 63.92
N SER A 32 -18.22 -27.27 63.23
CA SER A 32 -17.07 -28.01 63.76
C SER A 32 -16.15 -27.12 64.60
N ASP A 33 -16.04 -25.83 64.27
CA ASP A 33 -15.21 -24.87 65.00
C ASP A 33 -15.99 -23.93 65.93
N ASN A 34 -17.31 -23.90 65.80
CA ASN A 34 -18.27 -23.13 66.60
C ASN A 34 -18.17 -21.60 66.38
N ASP A 35 -17.87 -21.15 65.16
CA ASP A 35 -17.93 -19.74 64.74
C ASP A 35 -19.38 -19.23 64.54
N GLY A 36 -20.33 -20.14 64.36
CA GLY A 36 -21.75 -19.87 64.08
C GLY A 36 -22.16 -20.07 62.62
N THR A 37 -21.26 -20.52 61.75
CA THR A 37 -21.46 -20.89 60.35
C THR A 37 -21.38 -22.41 60.22
N PRO A 38 -22.45 -23.11 59.79
CA PRO A 38 -22.35 -24.56 59.64
C PRO A 38 -21.36 -25.00 58.55
N ASP A 39 -20.62 -26.09 58.76
CA ASP A 39 -19.47 -26.58 57.95
C ASP A 39 -19.69 -26.56 56.43
N CYS A 40 -20.90 -26.85 56.01
CA CYS A 40 -21.35 -26.87 54.62
C CYS A 40 -21.38 -25.49 53.92
N ASN A 41 -21.46 -24.42 54.70
CA ASN A 41 -21.52 -23.02 54.27
C ASN A 41 -20.33 -22.23 54.82
N ASP A 42 -19.46 -22.91 55.57
CA ASP A 42 -18.28 -22.36 56.20
C ASP A 42 -17.09 -22.48 55.22
N PRO A 43 -16.44 -21.35 54.86
CA PRO A 43 -15.26 -21.39 53.99
C PRO A 43 -14.06 -22.11 54.63
N CYS A 44 -13.99 -22.18 55.96
CA CYS A 44 -12.92 -22.79 56.73
C CYS A 44 -13.48 -23.57 57.94
N PRO A 45 -14.12 -24.76 57.74
CA PRO A 45 -14.91 -25.50 58.74
C PRO A 45 -14.20 -25.93 60.04
N ASP A 46 -12.91 -25.69 60.17
CA ASP A 46 -12.09 -26.07 61.32
C ASP A 46 -11.35 -24.85 61.95
N ASP A 47 -11.58 -23.61 61.49
CA ASP A 47 -10.97 -22.38 62.03
C ASP A 47 -12.01 -21.31 62.41
N PRO A 48 -12.24 -21.10 63.73
CA PRO A 48 -13.34 -20.28 64.21
C PRO A 48 -13.16 -18.77 64.01
N ASN A 49 -12.10 -18.35 63.32
CA ASN A 49 -11.88 -16.95 62.94
C ASN A 49 -12.05 -16.71 61.45
N ASP A 50 -12.41 -17.73 60.66
CA ASP A 50 -12.42 -17.72 59.18
C ASP A 50 -11.11 -17.20 58.58
N THR A 51 -10.04 -17.23 59.38
CA THR A 51 -8.72 -16.82 58.93
C THR A 51 -8.11 -18.04 58.33
N CYS A 52 -8.39 -18.32 57.06
CA CYS A 52 -7.87 -19.44 56.27
C CYS A 52 -6.32 -19.44 56.15
N ASN A 53 -5.64 -19.48 57.28
CA ASN A 53 -4.20 -19.44 57.49
C ASN A 53 -3.67 -20.84 57.86
N ASN A 54 -4.55 -21.84 57.75
CA ASN A 54 -4.24 -23.25 57.87
C ASN A 54 -4.82 -24.00 56.67
N CYS A 55 -4.48 -23.53 55.46
CA CYS A 55 -4.79 -24.23 54.22
C CYS A 55 -4.20 -25.64 54.27
N ALA A 56 -5.04 -26.64 54.55
CA ALA A 56 -4.59 -28.03 54.61
C ALA A 56 -4.01 -28.50 53.27
N ALA A 57 -4.46 -27.90 52.16
CA ALA A 57 -3.96 -28.12 50.80
C ALA A 57 -2.72 -27.27 50.44
N GLY A 58 -2.53 -26.11 51.07
CA GLY A 58 -1.53 -25.11 50.70
C GLY A 58 -2.14 -23.79 50.26
N ASP A 59 -1.30 -22.78 50.18
CA ASP A 59 -1.54 -21.46 49.58
C ASP A 59 -0.25 -21.16 48.81
N SER A 60 -0.26 -21.46 47.52
CA SER A 60 0.93 -21.58 46.68
C SER A 60 1.53 -20.23 46.30
N ASP A 61 0.71 -19.19 46.15
CA ASP A 61 1.11 -17.82 45.83
C ASP A 61 1.10 -16.88 47.04
N GLY A 62 0.50 -17.28 48.15
CA GLY A 62 0.57 -16.56 49.41
C GLY A 62 -0.34 -15.34 49.47
N ASP A 63 -1.43 -15.34 48.70
CA ASP A 63 -2.38 -14.23 48.61
C ASP A 63 -3.45 -14.25 49.72
N GLY A 64 -3.52 -15.36 50.47
CA GLY A 64 -4.48 -15.57 51.55
C GLY A 64 -5.74 -16.33 51.14
N VAL A 65 -5.80 -16.85 49.91
CA VAL A 65 -6.79 -17.81 49.42
C VAL A 65 -6.12 -19.19 49.32
N CYS A 66 -6.80 -20.25 49.74
CA CYS A 66 -6.22 -21.60 49.72
C CYS A 66 -6.25 -22.19 48.31
N ASP A 67 -5.25 -23.01 47.94
CA ASP A 67 -5.09 -23.63 46.61
C ASP A 67 -6.34 -24.35 46.05
N ASP A 68 -7.23 -24.84 46.93
CA ASP A 68 -8.44 -25.56 46.54
C ASP A 68 -9.65 -24.66 46.24
N VAL A 69 -9.58 -23.39 46.63
CA VAL A 69 -10.59 -22.34 46.38
C VAL A 69 -10.04 -21.12 45.64
N ASP A 70 -8.74 -21.11 45.35
CA ASP A 70 -8.01 -20.12 44.56
C ASP A 70 -8.55 -20.04 43.12
N LEU A 71 -8.98 -18.82 42.75
CA LEU A 71 -9.53 -18.54 41.42
C LEU A 71 -8.43 -18.27 40.39
N CYS A 72 -7.28 -17.78 40.85
CA CYS A 72 -6.17 -17.37 40.01
C CYS A 72 -4.80 -17.84 40.52
N PRO A 73 -4.44 -19.11 40.25
CA PRO A 73 -3.18 -19.66 40.73
C PRO A 73 -1.97 -18.87 40.26
N ASP A 74 -1.02 -18.68 41.18
CA ASP A 74 0.20 -17.88 41.03
C ASP A 74 -0.01 -16.35 41.19
N PHE A 75 -1.22 -15.88 41.50
CA PHE A 75 -1.57 -14.46 41.58
C PHE A 75 -2.55 -14.14 42.72
N ASP A 76 -2.74 -12.84 43.01
CA ASP A 76 -3.56 -12.38 44.13
C ASP A 76 -5.03 -12.19 43.72
N ASP A 77 -5.91 -13.02 44.28
CA ASP A 77 -7.37 -13.03 44.06
C ASP A 77 -8.06 -11.73 44.51
N ALA A 78 -7.44 -10.94 45.38
CA ALA A 78 -8.01 -9.68 45.85
C ALA A 78 -7.80 -8.52 44.86
N ILE A 79 -6.99 -8.70 43.82
CA ILE A 79 -6.73 -7.69 42.79
C ILE A 79 -7.64 -7.95 41.59
N ASP A 80 -8.72 -7.18 41.50
CA ASP A 80 -9.67 -7.15 40.37
C ASP A 80 -9.95 -5.67 40.04
N THR A 81 -9.28 -5.16 39.00
CA THR A 81 -9.24 -3.73 38.67
C THR A 81 -10.56 -3.24 38.11
N ASP A 82 -11.27 -4.05 37.32
CA ASP A 82 -12.53 -3.65 36.67
C ASP A 82 -13.80 -4.17 37.38
N GLY A 83 -13.64 -5.09 38.32
CA GLY A 83 -14.68 -5.63 39.17
C GLY A 83 -15.59 -6.63 38.46
N ASP A 84 -15.09 -7.39 37.49
CA ASP A 84 -15.86 -8.43 36.79
C ASP A 84 -15.91 -9.78 37.52
N GLY A 85 -15.11 -9.92 38.58
CA GLY A 85 -14.99 -11.13 39.39
C GLY A 85 -13.86 -12.06 38.97
N THR A 86 -13.06 -11.68 37.98
CA THR A 86 -11.83 -12.36 37.58
C THR A 86 -10.63 -11.55 38.08
N PRO A 87 -9.73 -12.16 38.88
CA PRO A 87 -8.52 -11.45 39.32
C PRO A 87 -7.62 -11.05 38.14
N ASP A 88 -6.98 -9.88 38.23
CA ASP A 88 -6.11 -9.29 37.20
C ASP A 88 -5.01 -10.25 36.71
N GLY A 89 -4.56 -11.18 37.56
CA GLY A 89 -3.55 -12.18 37.22
C GLY A 89 -4.02 -13.21 36.19
N CYS A 90 -5.33 -13.45 36.12
CA CYS A 90 -5.98 -14.43 35.26
C CYS A 90 -6.96 -13.79 34.28
N ASP A 91 -7.03 -12.46 34.29
CA ASP A 91 -7.76 -11.67 33.33
C ASP A 91 -6.81 -11.17 32.23
N SER A 92 -7.08 -11.58 30.98
CA SER A 92 -6.33 -11.09 29.82
C SER A 92 -6.78 -9.68 29.39
N CYS A 93 -7.80 -9.13 30.05
CA CYS A 93 -8.42 -7.82 29.86
C CYS A 93 -8.77 -7.13 31.19
N PRO A 94 -7.79 -6.89 32.11
CA PRO A 94 -8.03 -6.44 33.49
C PRO A 94 -8.66 -5.05 33.66
N ASP A 95 -8.90 -4.33 32.56
CA ASP A 95 -9.53 -3.01 32.52
C ASP A 95 -10.92 -3.03 31.82
N ASP A 96 -11.41 -4.18 31.34
CA ASP A 96 -12.69 -4.32 30.63
C ASP A 96 -13.65 -5.32 31.28
N ARG A 97 -14.52 -4.78 32.14
CA ARG A 97 -15.49 -5.54 32.94
C ARG A 97 -16.45 -6.47 32.17
N ASN A 98 -16.47 -6.40 30.84
CA ASN A 98 -17.33 -7.24 30.02
C ASN A 98 -16.56 -8.37 29.33
N LYS A 99 -15.24 -8.46 29.52
CA LYS A 99 -14.35 -9.38 28.83
C LYS A 99 -13.21 -9.81 29.74
N ILE A 100 -13.03 -11.12 29.83
CA ILE A 100 -11.86 -11.76 30.44
C ILE A 100 -10.77 -12.05 29.40
N GLU A 101 -11.17 -12.15 28.12
CA GLU A 101 -10.28 -12.48 27.01
C GLU A 101 -10.40 -11.41 25.91
N PRO A 102 -9.31 -11.03 25.22
CA PRO A 102 -9.33 -9.93 24.25
C PRO A 102 -10.33 -10.15 23.11
N GLY A 103 -10.57 -11.40 22.72
CA GLY A 103 -11.47 -11.71 21.62
C GLY A 103 -10.92 -11.24 20.27
N LEU A 104 -11.83 -10.98 19.32
CA LEU A 104 -11.48 -10.62 17.94
C LEU A 104 -11.04 -9.16 17.81
N CYS A 105 -11.62 -8.28 18.62
CA CYS A 105 -11.39 -6.83 18.58
C CYS A 105 -10.53 -6.30 19.73
N GLY A 106 -9.94 -7.20 20.51
CA GLY A 106 -9.21 -6.84 21.73
C GLY A 106 -10.11 -6.39 22.88
N CYS A 107 -9.46 -6.08 24.01
CA CYS A 107 -10.13 -5.55 25.20
C CYS A 107 -10.70 -4.15 24.93
N GLY A 108 -11.81 -3.80 25.59
CA GLY A 108 -12.48 -2.50 25.50
C GLY A 108 -13.38 -2.32 24.26
N ASN A 109 -13.31 -3.24 23.30
CA ASN A 109 -14.10 -3.22 22.07
C ASN A 109 -15.09 -4.38 22.03
N ARG A 110 -16.30 -4.14 21.54
CA ARG A 110 -17.25 -5.25 21.31
C ARG A 110 -16.75 -6.11 20.16
N ASP A 111 -16.70 -7.42 20.39
CA ASP A 111 -16.45 -8.37 19.30
C ASP A 111 -17.60 -8.32 18.31
N SER A 112 -17.24 -8.25 17.03
CA SER A 112 -18.18 -8.34 15.93
C SER A 112 -17.50 -8.97 14.73
N GLU A 113 -18.27 -9.71 13.95
CA GLU A 113 -17.86 -10.22 12.63
C GLU A 113 -18.28 -9.24 11.52
N SER A 114 -18.46 -7.96 11.86
CA SER A 114 -18.79 -6.93 10.88
C SER A 114 -17.56 -6.71 10.00
N ASP A 115 -17.78 -6.77 8.69
CA ASP A 115 -16.84 -6.44 7.63
C ASP A 115 -17.65 -5.62 6.62
N ARG A 116 -17.49 -4.30 6.68
CA ARG A 116 -18.42 -3.34 6.07
C ARG A 116 -18.28 -3.26 4.56
N ASP A 117 -17.06 -3.28 4.06
CA ASP A 117 -16.76 -3.21 2.64
C ASP A 117 -16.48 -4.59 2.01
N GLY A 118 -16.32 -5.63 2.83
CA GLY A 118 -16.20 -7.01 2.39
C GLY A 118 -14.78 -7.35 1.94
N ASP A 119 -13.75 -6.69 2.47
CA ASP A 119 -12.35 -6.92 2.13
C ASP A 119 -11.74 -8.16 2.84
N GLY A 120 -12.47 -8.69 3.83
CA GLY A 120 -12.07 -9.85 4.63
C GLY A 120 -11.36 -9.51 5.94
N ILE A 121 -11.17 -8.23 6.25
CA ILE A 121 -10.71 -7.70 7.52
C ILE A 121 -11.93 -7.16 8.28
N ILE A 122 -12.08 -7.57 9.54
CA ILE A 122 -13.23 -7.12 10.35
C ILE A 122 -13.09 -5.65 10.74
N ASP A 123 -14.19 -4.90 10.81
CA ASP A 123 -14.28 -3.45 11.04
C ASP A 123 -13.38 -2.93 12.18
N CYS A 124 -13.14 -3.72 13.23
CA CYS A 124 -12.34 -3.30 14.39
C CYS A 124 -10.83 -3.47 14.20
N ASN A 125 -10.42 -4.28 13.23
CA ASN A 125 -9.02 -4.51 12.84
C ASN A 125 -8.69 -3.87 11.48
N ASP A 126 -9.67 -3.24 10.84
CA ASP A 126 -9.55 -2.59 9.54
C ASP A 126 -9.26 -1.09 9.69
N LEU A 127 -8.16 -0.64 9.09
CA LEU A 127 -7.74 0.76 9.09
C LEU A 127 -8.44 1.60 8.02
N GLU A 128 -9.07 0.98 7.03
CA GLU A 128 -9.84 1.60 5.96
C GLU A 128 -11.24 0.96 5.83
N ILE A 129 -12.08 1.15 6.85
CA ILE A 129 -13.45 0.60 6.98
C ILE A 129 -14.43 0.79 5.80
N ASN A 130 -14.06 1.57 4.78
CA ASN A 130 -14.75 1.61 3.50
C ASN A 130 -13.71 1.77 2.38
N SER A 131 -12.87 0.77 2.22
CA SER A 131 -11.86 0.66 1.18
C SER A 131 -12.47 0.94 -0.19
N PRO A 132 -11.87 1.85 -1.00
CA PRO A 132 -12.23 1.98 -2.41
C PRO A 132 -11.93 0.70 -3.20
N CYS A 133 -10.91 -0.07 -2.77
CA CYS A 133 -10.46 -1.29 -3.43
C CYS A 133 -10.53 -2.53 -2.51
N PRO A 134 -11.70 -2.98 -2.04
CA PRO A 134 -11.82 -4.06 -1.04
C PRO A 134 -11.29 -5.41 -1.53
N ALA A 135 -11.17 -5.62 -2.84
CA ALA A 135 -10.59 -6.85 -3.39
C ALA A 135 -9.05 -6.85 -3.42
N ASN A 136 -8.40 -5.71 -3.11
CA ASN A 136 -6.96 -5.52 -3.21
C ASN A 136 -6.44 -4.61 -2.08
N VAL A 137 -6.55 -5.12 -0.85
CA VAL A 137 -6.07 -4.47 0.37
C VAL A 137 -4.83 -5.17 0.93
N ASP A 138 -4.10 -4.49 1.82
CA ASP A 138 -3.02 -5.08 2.60
C ASP A 138 -3.53 -5.84 3.84
N ALA A 139 -2.63 -6.17 4.77
CA ALA A 139 -2.98 -6.96 5.96
C ALA A 139 -3.79 -6.16 7.00
N ASP A 140 -3.80 -4.85 6.89
CA ASP A 140 -4.48 -3.94 7.81
C ASP A 140 -5.79 -3.38 7.19
N GLY A 141 -6.23 -3.92 6.05
CA GLY A 141 -7.45 -3.52 5.35
C GLY A 141 -7.30 -2.27 4.48
N VAL A 142 -6.08 -1.77 4.25
CA VAL A 142 -5.86 -0.56 3.46
C VAL A 142 -5.66 -0.90 1.98
N SER A 143 -6.35 -0.18 1.09
CA SER A 143 -6.21 -0.33 -0.36
C SER A 143 -4.75 -0.17 -0.80
N ILE A 144 -4.25 -1.11 -1.61
CA ILE A 144 -2.86 -1.09 -2.07
C ILE A 144 -2.67 0.05 -3.08
N ASP A 145 -1.66 0.87 -2.83
CA ASP A 145 -1.13 1.92 -3.70
C ASP A 145 0.37 1.64 -3.90
N THR A 146 0.70 1.04 -5.06
CA THR A 146 2.03 0.51 -5.35
C THR A 146 3.07 1.61 -5.55
N ASP A 147 2.68 2.76 -6.08
CA ASP A 147 3.61 3.85 -6.41
C ASP A 147 3.57 5.04 -5.44
N GLY A 148 2.56 5.06 -4.56
CA GLY A 148 2.43 5.99 -3.46
C GLY A 148 1.97 7.39 -3.89
N ASP A 149 1.27 7.50 -5.01
CA ASP A 149 0.72 8.77 -5.51
C ASP A 149 -0.58 9.20 -4.83
N GLY A 150 -1.20 8.30 -4.05
CA GLY A 150 -2.48 8.51 -3.37
C GLY A 150 -3.71 7.99 -4.11
N THR A 151 -3.52 7.36 -5.27
CA THR A 151 -4.54 6.64 -6.04
C THR A 151 -4.28 5.13 -5.89
N PRO A 152 -5.22 4.35 -5.34
CA PRO A 152 -5.00 2.92 -5.16
C PRO A 152 -4.97 2.19 -6.51
N ASP A 153 -4.23 1.09 -6.59
CA ASP A 153 -3.94 0.31 -7.81
C ASP A 153 -5.20 -0.06 -8.63
N CYS A 154 -6.36 -0.21 -7.97
CA CYS A 154 -7.58 -0.60 -8.67
C CYS A 154 -8.26 0.56 -9.43
N ASP A 155 -7.96 1.79 -9.03
CA ASP A 155 -8.42 3.04 -9.67
C ASP A 155 -7.29 3.76 -10.43
N ASP A 156 -6.05 3.30 -10.30
CA ASP A 156 -4.84 3.81 -10.96
C ASP A 156 -4.95 3.69 -12.50
N LEU A 157 -4.88 4.84 -13.18
CA LEU A 157 -4.91 4.94 -14.63
C LEU A 157 -3.52 4.80 -15.25
N CYS A 158 -2.46 5.00 -14.48
CA CYS A 158 -1.09 5.16 -14.91
C CYS A 158 -0.07 4.45 -13.98
N GLU A 159 -0.11 3.11 -13.95
CA GLU A 159 0.79 2.27 -13.15
C GLU A 159 2.23 2.82 -13.03
N GLY A 160 2.62 3.23 -11.82
CA GLY A 160 3.97 3.67 -11.49
C GLY A 160 4.21 5.18 -11.60
N PHE A 161 3.17 5.97 -11.85
CA PHE A 161 3.22 7.42 -11.95
C PHE A 161 2.00 8.10 -11.33
N ASP A 162 2.19 9.35 -10.90
CA ASP A 162 1.16 10.16 -10.25
C ASP A 162 0.02 10.58 -11.20
N ASP A 163 -1.17 10.02 -10.96
CA ASP A 163 -2.41 10.24 -11.69
C ASP A 163 -2.94 11.68 -11.59
N SER A 164 -2.52 12.42 -10.56
CA SER A 164 -2.91 13.82 -10.37
C SER A 164 -2.16 14.78 -11.30
N ILE A 165 -1.10 14.30 -11.96
CA ILE A 165 -0.29 15.07 -12.90
C ILE A 165 -0.86 14.91 -14.31
N ASP A 166 -1.63 15.91 -14.73
CA ASP A 166 -2.14 16.06 -16.11
C ASP A 166 -1.92 17.52 -16.54
N VAL A 167 -0.77 17.79 -17.16
CA VAL A 167 -0.35 19.15 -17.51
C VAL A 167 -1.22 19.72 -18.62
N ASP A 168 -1.63 18.90 -19.58
CA ASP A 168 -2.35 19.36 -20.76
C ASP A 168 -3.89 19.26 -20.64
N ASN A 169 -4.36 18.67 -19.54
CA ASN A 169 -5.74 18.48 -19.13
C ASN A 169 -6.57 17.70 -20.16
N ASP A 170 -5.98 16.63 -20.71
CA ASP A 170 -6.65 15.73 -21.64
C ASP A 170 -7.21 14.46 -20.98
N ARG A 171 -6.99 14.30 -19.67
CA ARG A 171 -7.40 13.18 -18.81
C ARG A 171 -6.56 11.92 -18.95
N ILE A 172 -5.41 12.01 -19.59
CA ILE A 172 -4.38 10.98 -19.55
C ILE A 172 -3.27 11.53 -18.65
N PRO A 173 -2.96 10.86 -17.53
CA PRO A 173 -1.84 11.27 -16.70
C PRO A 173 -0.52 11.34 -17.47
N ASP A 174 0.32 12.31 -17.14
CA ASP A 174 1.56 12.60 -17.86
C ASP A 174 2.51 11.39 -17.95
N GLY A 175 2.44 10.47 -16.97
CA GLY A 175 3.27 9.26 -16.91
C GLY A 175 2.97 8.22 -18.00
N CYS A 176 1.72 8.15 -18.47
CA CYS A 176 1.26 7.26 -19.53
C CYS A 176 0.82 8.02 -20.79
N ASP A 177 1.00 9.33 -20.82
CA ASP A 177 0.75 10.15 -21.99
C ASP A 177 1.97 10.17 -22.94
N ASP A 178 1.72 9.85 -24.21
CA ASP A 178 2.70 9.99 -25.29
C ASP A 178 3.03 11.48 -25.60
N ASN A 179 2.17 12.41 -25.15
CA ASN A 179 2.29 13.85 -25.40
C ASN A 179 1.89 14.72 -24.18
N PRO A 180 2.56 14.57 -23.03
CA PRO A 180 2.16 15.13 -21.72
C PRO A 180 2.10 16.67 -21.65
N TYR A 181 2.47 17.36 -22.72
CA TYR A 181 2.49 18.82 -22.76
C TYR A 181 1.35 19.42 -23.58
N CYS A 182 0.73 18.65 -24.47
CA CYS A 182 -0.04 19.21 -25.57
C CYS A 182 -1.27 18.39 -25.94
N ARG A 183 -2.41 18.89 -25.50
CA ARG A 183 -3.70 18.25 -25.73
C ARG A 183 -4.01 17.98 -27.20
N GLY A 184 -4.33 16.73 -27.49
CA GLY A 184 -4.73 16.22 -28.82
C GLY A 184 -3.56 16.15 -29.81
N ASP A 185 -3.84 16.34 -31.11
CA ASP A 185 -2.84 16.16 -32.19
C ASP A 185 -1.80 17.31 -32.31
N LYS A 186 -1.58 18.08 -31.25
CA LYS A 186 -0.63 19.19 -31.25
C LYS A 186 0.78 18.68 -30.98
N LEU A 187 1.76 19.32 -31.58
CA LEU A 187 3.17 19.03 -31.37
C LEU A 187 3.74 20.00 -30.35
N VAL A 188 4.47 19.47 -29.38
CA VAL A 188 5.26 20.28 -28.45
C VAL A 188 6.54 20.75 -29.15
N ILE A 189 6.82 22.05 -29.06
CA ILE A 189 8.05 22.67 -29.55
C ILE A 189 8.62 23.61 -28.49
N CYS A 190 9.90 23.93 -28.59
CA CYS A 190 10.54 24.98 -27.82
C CYS A 190 10.78 26.19 -28.72
N HIS A 191 10.03 27.26 -28.47
CA HIS A 191 10.10 28.49 -29.25
C HIS A 191 11.05 29.50 -28.61
N GLU A 192 11.93 30.08 -29.41
CA GLU A 192 12.83 31.16 -29.00
C GLU A 192 12.25 32.54 -29.36
N ASN A 193 12.20 33.43 -28.38
CA ASN A 193 11.77 34.80 -28.56
C ASN A 193 12.66 35.78 -27.76
N ASN A 194 13.56 36.48 -28.46
CA ASN A 194 14.49 37.47 -27.91
C ASN A 194 15.39 36.93 -26.78
N GLY A 195 15.92 35.73 -26.97
CA GLY A 195 16.78 35.00 -26.03
C GLY A 195 16.03 34.24 -24.95
N ARG A 196 14.68 34.20 -24.98
CA ARG A 196 13.86 33.44 -24.05
C ARG A 196 13.22 32.24 -24.75
N TYR A 197 13.40 31.07 -24.16
CA TYR A 197 12.82 29.82 -24.65
C TYR A 197 11.51 29.52 -23.91
N THR A 198 10.46 29.16 -24.64
CA THR A 198 9.14 28.79 -24.10
C THR A 198 8.58 27.56 -24.80
N THR A 199 8.10 26.57 -24.04
CA THR A 199 7.38 25.41 -24.58
C THR A 199 6.05 25.86 -25.18
N GLN A 200 5.75 25.45 -26.41
CA GLN A 200 4.51 25.76 -27.10
C GLN A 200 3.92 24.54 -27.80
N CYS A 201 2.59 24.46 -27.79
CA CYS A 201 1.85 23.48 -28.56
C CYS A 201 1.41 24.06 -29.89
N VAL A 202 1.86 23.45 -30.99
CA VAL A 202 1.57 23.91 -32.36
C VAL A 202 0.93 22.82 -33.18
N SER A 203 0.01 23.17 -34.07
CA SER A 203 -0.49 22.23 -35.07
C SER A 203 0.56 21.94 -36.15
N LEU A 204 0.40 20.84 -36.90
CA LEU A 204 1.24 20.53 -38.07
C LEU A 204 1.34 21.70 -39.08
N GLN A 205 0.26 22.47 -39.25
CA GLN A 205 0.27 23.65 -40.13
C GLN A 205 1.11 24.80 -39.55
N GLN A 206 1.12 24.97 -38.23
CA GLN A 206 1.91 25.99 -37.54
C GLN A 206 3.39 25.60 -37.49
N LEU A 207 3.70 24.31 -37.39
CA LEU A 207 5.06 23.79 -37.36
C LEU A 207 5.91 24.26 -38.55
N SER A 208 5.33 24.33 -39.75
CA SER A 208 6.03 24.81 -40.95
C SER A 208 6.50 26.27 -40.82
N ARG A 209 5.82 27.10 -40.02
CA ARG A 209 6.25 28.49 -39.76
C ARG A 209 7.38 28.53 -38.75
N HIS A 210 7.32 27.72 -37.70
CA HIS A 210 8.38 27.61 -36.71
C HIS A 210 9.66 26.97 -37.28
N ALA A 211 9.55 26.08 -38.27
CA ALA A 211 10.71 25.54 -39.01
C ALA A 211 11.49 26.59 -39.80
N SER A 212 10.91 27.77 -40.04
CA SER A 212 11.62 28.89 -40.68
C SER A 212 12.36 29.79 -39.69
N HIS A 213 12.17 29.59 -38.38
CA HIS A 213 12.85 30.33 -37.33
C HIS A 213 14.10 29.56 -36.90
N PRO A 214 15.30 30.16 -37.00
CA PRO A 214 16.56 29.42 -36.85
C PRO A 214 16.84 28.91 -35.43
N ASN A 215 16.17 29.46 -34.41
CA ASN A 215 16.43 29.15 -33.00
C ASN A 215 15.32 28.31 -32.34
N ASP A 216 14.26 27.96 -33.08
CA ASP A 216 13.20 27.10 -32.56
C ASP A 216 13.66 25.64 -32.58
N ILE A 217 13.40 24.90 -31.49
CA ILE A 217 13.62 23.46 -31.39
C ILE A 217 12.26 22.78 -31.58
N LEU A 218 12.16 21.91 -32.57
CA LEU A 218 10.88 21.38 -33.04
C LEU A 218 10.62 19.93 -32.61
N ASP A 219 11.45 19.39 -31.72
CA ASP A 219 11.43 17.98 -31.32
C ASP A 219 11.06 17.75 -29.85
N GLY A 220 10.59 18.77 -29.12
CA GLY A 220 10.31 18.63 -27.70
C GLY A 220 10.00 19.94 -26.96
N PRO A 221 9.66 19.84 -25.66
CA PRO A 221 9.53 20.99 -24.78
C PRO A 221 10.88 21.70 -24.57
N CYS A 222 10.85 22.92 -24.03
CA CYS A 222 12.08 23.56 -23.56
C CYS A 222 12.58 22.88 -22.30
N ASP A 223 13.81 22.39 -22.35
CA ASP A 223 14.51 21.93 -21.16
C ASP A 223 15.20 23.10 -20.43
N ASN A 224 15.08 23.16 -19.11
CA ASN A 224 15.56 24.24 -18.25
C ASN A 224 17.09 24.26 -18.13
N THR A 225 17.77 23.18 -18.54
CA THR A 225 19.22 23.14 -18.79
C THR A 225 19.58 23.63 -20.21
N SER A 226 18.65 23.57 -21.15
CA SER A 226 18.85 23.87 -22.57
C SER A 226 18.73 25.35 -22.95
N ALA A 227 18.18 26.20 -22.07
CA ALA A 227 18.10 27.65 -22.31
C ALA A 227 19.48 28.36 -22.33
N ARG A 228 20.55 27.69 -21.90
CA ARG A 228 21.95 28.17 -22.03
C ARG A 228 22.81 27.36 -23.01
N GLU A 229 22.35 26.19 -23.43
CA GLU A 229 23.09 25.25 -24.29
C GLU A 229 22.41 25.05 -25.66
N ALA A 230 21.67 26.06 -26.14
CA ALA A 230 20.95 26.04 -27.42
C ALA A 230 21.83 25.97 -28.69
N ASN A 231 23.01 25.35 -28.62
CA ASN A 231 23.79 24.96 -29.78
C ASN A 231 24.49 23.59 -29.65
N ASP A 232 24.31 22.82 -28.57
CA ASP A 232 24.99 21.53 -28.43
C ASP A 232 24.18 20.54 -27.56
N LEU A 233 23.61 19.49 -28.19
CA LEU A 233 23.17 18.19 -27.62
C LEU A 233 21.81 18.21 -26.85
N LYS A 234 20.87 17.24 -26.86
CA LYS A 234 20.67 15.88 -27.42
C LYS A 234 19.17 15.57 -27.36
N THR A 235 18.60 15.01 -28.42
CA THR A 235 17.52 14.02 -28.31
C THR A 235 18.05 12.79 -27.56
N GLY A 236 17.28 12.21 -26.63
CA GLY A 236 17.55 11.04 -25.76
C GLY A 236 18.41 9.88 -26.29
N LEU A 237 19.67 10.16 -26.62
CA LEU A 237 20.69 9.23 -27.08
C LEU A 237 21.95 9.64 -26.38
N ASN A 238 22.24 8.99 -25.25
CA ASN A 238 23.48 9.10 -24.47
C ASN A 238 24.68 9.55 -25.31
N ASN A 239 24.87 10.87 -25.47
CA ASN A 239 26.05 11.52 -26.04
C ASN A 239 26.60 10.95 -27.38
N GLN A 240 25.80 10.23 -28.19
CA GLN A 240 26.34 9.40 -29.29
C GLN A 240 25.75 9.63 -30.68
N LEU A 241 24.60 10.27 -30.81
CA LEU A 241 23.92 10.47 -32.09
C LEU A 241 23.05 11.74 -32.10
N ASN A 242 23.02 12.49 -33.20
CA ASN A 242 22.18 13.67 -33.40
C ASN A 242 21.57 13.64 -34.81
N ILE A 243 20.26 13.82 -34.93
CA ILE A 243 19.51 13.76 -36.20
C ILE A 243 18.92 15.13 -36.50
N TYR A 244 19.25 15.71 -37.66
CA TYR A 244 18.80 17.06 -38.02
C TYR A 244 18.77 17.30 -39.54
N PRO A 245 17.89 18.16 -40.07
CA PRO A 245 16.79 18.79 -39.36
C PRO A 245 15.68 17.77 -39.08
N ASN A 246 15.02 17.95 -37.95
CA ASN A 246 13.78 17.27 -37.61
C ASN A 246 12.82 18.34 -37.08
N PRO A 247 11.79 18.78 -37.83
CA PRO A 247 11.26 18.22 -39.08
C PRO A 247 12.19 18.24 -40.30
N ILE A 248 12.07 17.19 -41.10
CA ILE A 248 12.79 16.92 -42.33
C ILE A 248 12.28 17.87 -43.41
N GLY A 249 13.17 18.71 -43.95
CA GLY A 249 12.86 19.59 -45.08
C GLY A 249 12.81 18.85 -46.43
N SER A 250 12.77 19.61 -47.53
CA SER A 250 12.81 19.08 -48.90
C SER A 250 14.12 18.41 -49.30
N ASN A 251 15.13 18.40 -48.44
CA ASN A 251 16.46 17.91 -48.78
C ASN A 251 16.83 16.64 -47.98
N GLY A 252 15.94 16.08 -47.15
CA GLY A 252 16.27 14.93 -46.30
C GLY A 252 16.90 15.33 -44.96
N LEU A 253 17.62 14.39 -44.32
CA LEU A 253 18.16 14.56 -42.97
C LEU A 253 19.64 14.19 -42.88
N TRP A 254 20.31 14.71 -41.86
CA TRP A 254 21.63 14.34 -41.42
C TRP A 254 21.56 13.50 -40.15
N ILE A 255 22.43 12.51 -40.09
CA ILE A 255 22.69 11.71 -38.89
C ILE A 255 24.15 11.96 -38.53
N LYS A 256 24.38 12.68 -37.43
CA LYS A 256 25.70 12.94 -36.86
C LYS A 256 25.97 11.93 -35.74
N PHE A 257 27.15 11.34 -35.76
CA PHE A 257 27.65 10.38 -34.80
C PHE A 257 28.73 11.03 -33.94
N SER A 258 28.87 10.54 -32.71
CA SER A 258 30.11 10.76 -31.97
C SER A 258 31.29 10.05 -32.64
N PRO A 259 32.53 10.59 -32.54
CA PRO A 259 33.71 10.02 -33.20
C PRO A 259 33.87 8.54 -32.85
N ARG A 260 33.90 7.67 -33.86
CA ARG A 260 34.08 6.22 -33.68
C ARG A 260 35.53 5.81 -33.93
N VAL A 261 36.11 5.03 -33.03
CA VAL A 261 37.51 4.55 -33.11
C VAL A 261 37.68 3.50 -34.22
N ARG A 262 36.60 2.83 -34.63
CA ARG A 262 36.56 1.83 -35.70
C ARG A 262 35.43 2.14 -36.67
N THR A 263 35.52 1.60 -37.88
CA THR A 263 34.42 1.67 -38.84
C THR A 263 33.26 0.81 -38.34
N GLU A 264 32.09 1.43 -38.17
CA GLU A 264 30.85 0.77 -37.76
C GLU A 264 29.82 0.89 -38.89
N LYS A 265 29.06 -0.19 -39.12
CA LYS A 265 28.03 -0.24 -40.15
C LYS A 265 26.66 -0.13 -39.50
N PHE A 266 25.85 0.79 -40.00
CA PHE A 266 24.50 1.05 -39.52
C PHE A 266 23.47 0.67 -40.57
N THR A 267 22.39 0.05 -40.12
CA THR A 267 21.16 -0.13 -40.89
C THR A 267 20.12 0.83 -40.34
N ALA A 268 19.65 1.74 -41.19
CA ALA A 268 18.65 2.73 -40.86
C ALA A 268 17.35 2.40 -41.58
N VAL A 269 16.24 2.36 -40.86
CA VAL A 269 14.92 2.00 -41.40
C VAL A 269 13.90 3.00 -40.90
N ILE A 270 13.11 3.57 -41.81
CA ILE A 270 11.99 4.44 -41.44
C ILE A 270 10.68 3.67 -41.60
N TYR A 271 9.86 3.71 -40.57
CA TYR A 271 8.54 3.12 -40.50
C TYR A 271 7.46 4.20 -40.41
N SER A 272 6.27 3.90 -40.94
CA SER A 272 5.05 4.61 -40.53
C SER A 272 4.70 4.28 -39.08
N LEU A 273 3.84 5.08 -38.47
CA LEU A 273 3.27 4.75 -37.14
C LEU A 273 2.50 3.41 -37.14
N SER A 274 1.95 3.00 -38.29
CA SER A 274 1.34 1.68 -38.47
C SER A 274 2.32 0.52 -38.65
N GLY A 275 3.63 0.75 -38.51
CA GLY A 275 4.68 -0.26 -38.62
C GLY A 275 5.06 -0.66 -40.05
N LYS A 276 4.53 0.03 -41.08
CA LYS A 276 4.91 -0.23 -42.48
C LYS A 276 6.30 0.35 -42.74
N LYS A 277 7.21 -0.47 -43.29
CA LYS A 277 8.52 0.00 -43.74
C LYS A 277 8.37 0.95 -44.93
N LEU A 278 8.93 2.16 -44.82
CA LEU A 278 8.85 3.21 -45.84
C LEU A 278 10.18 3.42 -46.57
N ALA A 279 11.29 3.44 -45.83
CA ALA A 279 12.62 3.60 -46.38
C ALA A 279 13.64 2.78 -45.59
N GLU A 280 14.71 2.35 -46.24
CA GLU A 280 15.83 1.64 -45.62
C GLU A 280 17.12 2.02 -46.31
N GLU A 281 18.16 2.26 -45.51
CA GLU A 281 19.47 2.69 -45.96
C GLU A 281 20.53 2.02 -45.11
N VAL A 282 21.68 1.75 -45.71
CA VAL A 282 22.81 1.12 -45.03
C VAL A 282 24.05 1.96 -45.28
N PHE A 283 24.72 2.38 -44.22
CA PHE A 283 25.88 3.25 -44.31
C PHE A 283 26.93 2.92 -43.25
N GLU A 284 28.09 3.53 -43.37
CA GLU A 284 29.22 3.32 -42.48
C GLU A 284 29.70 4.64 -41.87
N THR A 285 30.03 4.62 -40.59
CA THR A 285 30.63 5.73 -39.86
C THR A 285 32.04 5.34 -39.40
N SER A 286 32.94 6.32 -39.30
CA SER A 286 34.32 6.13 -38.83
C SER A 286 34.86 7.44 -38.23
N TYR A 287 36.09 7.42 -37.72
CA TYR A 287 36.74 8.59 -37.12
C TYR A 287 36.73 9.84 -38.02
N ASN A 288 36.78 9.68 -39.34
CA ASN A 288 36.77 10.80 -40.31
C ASN A 288 35.40 11.00 -40.98
N LYS A 289 34.37 10.24 -40.60
CA LYS A 289 33.04 10.23 -41.22
C LYS A 289 31.96 10.26 -40.15
N GLU A 290 31.91 11.37 -39.42
CA GLU A 290 30.98 11.58 -38.31
C GLU A 290 29.57 12.01 -38.75
N ARG A 291 29.33 12.23 -40.04
CA ARG A 291 28.03 12.67 -40.56
C ARG A 291 27.64 11.86 -41.78
N TYR A 292 26.41 11.39 -41.76
CA TYR A 292 25.75 10.76 -42.90
C TYR A 292 24.55 11.59 -43.32
N PHE A 293 24.40 11.79 -44.62
CA PHE A 293 23.24 12.47 -45.19
C PHE A 293 22.34 11.45 -45.85
N TRP A 294 21.06 11.47 -45.48
CA TRP A 294 20.03 10.64 -46.06
C TRP A 294 19.03 11.50 -46.85
N ASP A 295 19.09 11.38 -48.17
CA ASP A 295 18.08 11.94 -49.06
C ASP A 295 16.79 11.12 -48.98
N LEU A 296 15.72 11.74 -48.48
CA LEU A 296 14.42 11.10 -48.27
C LEU A 296 13.39 11.43 -49.33
N ASP A 297 13.74 12.17 -50.38
CA ASP A 297 12.80 12.58 -51.43
C ASP A 297 12.36 11.44 -52.35
N ASN A 298 13.16 10.37 -52.41
CA ASN A 298 12.81 9.17 -53.16
C ASN A 298 11.95 8.18 -52.35
N GLY A 299 11.86 8.31 -51.02
CA GLY A 299 11.25 7.30 -50.13
C GLY A 299 10.06 7.75 -49.28
N ILE A 300 10.05 8.99 -48.78
CA ILE A 300 9.00 9.51 -47.88
C ILE A 300 8.45 10.81 -48.48
N ARG A 301 7.30 10.70 -49.17
CA ARG A 301 6.64 11.85 -49.81
C ARG A 301 5.50 12.44 -48.99
N ASP A 302 4.95 11.62 -48.10
CA ASP A 302 3.84 12.01 -47.24
C ASP A 302 4.36 12.87 -46.09
N LYS A 303 3.60 13.90 -45.73
CA LYS A 303 3.82 14.65 -44.49
C LYS A 303 3.27 13.84 -43.32
N GLY A 304 3.97 13.84 -42.20
CA GLY A 304 3.54 13.09 -41.03
C GLY A 304 4.66 12.77 -40.05
N VAL A 305 4.32 11.90 -39.10
CA VAL A 305 5.24 11.38 -38.09
C VAL A 305 5.68 9.98 -38.50
N PHE A 306 6.98 9.72 -38.36
CA PHE A 306 7.62 8.47 -38.74
C PHE A 306 8.57 8.01 -37.63
N ILE A 307 8.89 6.72 -37.62
CA ILE A 307 9.86 6.14 -36.67
C ILE A 307 11.11 5.75 -37.43
N LEU A 308 12.23 6.37 -37.08
CA LEU A 308 13.56 5.92 -37.49
C LEU A 308 14.07 4.87 -36.52
N LYS A 309 14.44 3.72 -37.05
CA LYS A 309 15.16 2.66 -36.35
C LYS A 309 16.58 2.60 -36.91
N LEU A 310 17.59 2.72 -36.06
CA LEU A 310 19.00 2.58 -36.41
C LEU A 310 19.58 1.36 -35.69
N ASN A 311 20.31 0.51 -36.40
CA ASN A 311 20.93 -0.68 -35.83
C ASN A 311 22.41 -0.76 -36.23
N ASP A 312 23.31 -0.85 -35.25
CA ASP A 312 24.77 -0.95 -35.47
C ASP A 312 25.31 -2.40 -35.46
N GLY A 313 24.41 -3.38 -35.36
CA GLY A 313 24.70 -4.80 -35.21
C GLY A 313 24.66 -5.29 -33.76
N ASN A 314 24.88 -4.41 -32.78
CA ASN A 314 24.87 -4.71 -31.34
C ASN A 314 23.73 -4.01 -30.60
N LYS A 315 23.38 -2.79 -31.01
CA LYS A 315 22.38 -1.93 -30.39
C LYS A 315 21.42 -1.39 -31.45
N THR A 316 20.18 -1.24 -31.02
CA THR A 316 19.14 -0.58 -31.80
C THR A 316 18.76 0.72 -31.13
N TYR A 317 18.63 1.78 -31.91
CA TYR A 317 18.23 3.12 -31.51
C TYR A 317 16.95 3.49 -32.25
N TYR A 318 16.09 4.27 -31.60
CA TYR A 318 14.85 4.76 -32.17
C TYR A 318 14.80 6.28 -32.09
N ALA A 319 14.25 6.92 -33.12
CA ALA A 319 14.01 8.35 -33.14
C ALA A 319 12.70 8.66 -33.85
N ARG A 320 11.94 9.61 -33.31
CA ARG A 320 10.74 10.15 -33.96
C ARG A 320 11.16 11.16 -35.02
N LEU A 321 10.72 10.97 -36.26
CA LEU A 321 10.95 11.87 -37.38
C LEU A 321 9.64 12.56 -37.78
N ILE A 322 9.73 13.83 -38.17
CA ILE A 322 8.61 14.61 -38.68
C ILE A 322 8.97 15.07 -40.10
N LYS A 323 8.11 14.92 -41.10
CA LYS A 323 8.31 15.48 -42.47
C LYS A 323 7.07 16.26 -42.91
#